data_AF-A0A9E4AFY4-F1
#
_entry.id   AF-A0A9E4AFY4-F1
#
_cell.length_a   1.000
_cell.length_b   1.000
_cell.length_c   1.000
_cell.angle_alpha   90.00
_cell.angle_beta   90.00
_cell.angle_gamma   90.00
#
_symmetry.space_group_name_H-M   'P 1'
#
loop_
_entity.id
_entity.type
_entity.pdbx_description
1 polymer ?
#
loop_
_entity_poly.entity_id
_entity_poly.type
_entity_poly.pdbx_seq_one_letter_code
_entity_poly.pdbx_strand_id
1 'polypeptide(L)'
;MPRVLPNNRLIRLTKATNSQIDYWKEGVSLEKDSGRTIPELINKAAADRWYFAYEHRHNANKLLNSKPPLYRSAISRYYYAMYHAMRACVFVFHGGDDHQEHGKLPLHIPGDFPPGPNWQNMLRIARVLRNRADYEPYPKSNMAWKQDASDLKTDADLFLSTARAYLQSKGCIL
;
A
#
# COMPACT_ATOMS: atom_id res chain seq x y z
N MET A 1 -6.83 17.88 45.41
CA MET A 1 -6.44 18.32 44.05
C MET A 1 -7.16 17.44 43.04
N PRO A 2 -7.82 17.99 42.02
CA PRO A 2 -8.40 17.18 40.96
C PRO A 2 -7.30 16.37 40.28
N ARG A 3 -7.51 15.06 40.14
CA ARG A 3 -6.53 14.14 39.57
C ARG A 3 -6.46 14.41 38.07
N VAL A 4 -5.45 15.16 37.63
CA VAL A 4 -5.28 15.58 36.23
C VAL A 4 -5.17 14.38 35.29
N LEU A 5 -4.48 13.31 35.73
CA LEU A 5 -4.41 12.02 35.04
C LEU A 5 -4.35 10.85 36.05
N PRO A 6 -4.78 9.64 35.66
CA PRO A 6 -4.54 8.43 36.43
C PRO A 6 -3.04 8.18 36.70
N ASN A 7 -2.69 7.63 37.87
CA ASN A 7 -1.29 7.46 38.31
C ASN A 7 -0.44 6.65 37.31
N ASN A 8 -1.01 5.63 36.65
CA ASN A 8 -0.29 4.83 35.66
C ASN A 8 0.17 5.66 34.45
N ARG A 9 -0.60 6.66 34.03
CA ARG A 9 -0.22 7.57 32.94
C ARG A 9 0.88 8.53 33.37
N LEU A 10 0.83 9.03 34.60
CA LEU A 10 1.90 9.86 35.17
C LEU A 10 3.22 9.07 35.30
N ILE A 11 3.14 7.81 35.75
CA ILE A 11 4.31 6.91 35.80
C ILE A 11 4.89 6.66 34.40
N ARG A 12 4.04 6.53 33.37
CA ARG A 12 4.53 6.41 31.99
C ARG A 12 5.26 7.67 31.52
N LEU A 13 4.77 8.85 31.89
CA LEU A 13 5.38 10.14 31.55
C LEU A 13 6.76 10.29 32.20
N THR A 14 6.90 9.94 33.49
CA THR A 14 8.18 10.09 34.21
C THR A 14 9.25 9.11 33.77
N LYS A 15 8.88 8.01 33.09
CA LYS A 15 9.80 7.00 32.55
C LYS A 15 10.11 7.19 31.07
N ALA A 16 9.46 8.12 30.40
CA ALA A 16 9.63 8.32 28.97
C ALA A 16 10.98 8.96 28.64
N THR A 17 11.57 8.57 27.52
CA THR A 17 12.72 9.28 26.95
C THR A 17 12.26 10.59 26.30
N ASN A 18 13.18 11.53 26.08
CA ASN A 18 12.87 12.79 25.38
C ASN A 18 12.22 12.53 24.01
N SER A 19 12.74 11.57 23.23
CA SER A 19 12.16 11.21 21.93
C SER A 19 10.72 10.69 22.03
N GLN A 20 10.40 9.91 23.07
CA GLN A 20 9.02 9.46 23.28
C GLN A 20 8.09 10.61 23.61
N ILE A 21 8.53 11.56 24.45
CA ILE A 21 7.78 12.78 24.76
C ILE A 21 7.55 13.59 23.48
N ASP A 22 8.57 13.75 22.65
CA ASP A 22 8.47 14.53 21.43
C ASP A 22 7.53 13.89 20.40
N TYR A 23 7.53 12.56 20.24
CA TYR A 23 6.53 11.86 19.43
C TYR A 23 5.10 12.04 19.97
N TRP A 24 4.90 12.09 21.29
CA TRP A 24 3.57 12.36 21.84
C TRP A 24 3.12 13.80 21.57
N LYS A 25 4.02 14.77 21.71
CA LYS A 25 3.75 16.17 21.35
C LYS A 25 3.42 16.30 19.86
N GLU A 26 4.18 15.62 19.00
CA GLU A 26 3.93 15.58 17.56
C GLU A 26 2.56 14.99 17.26
N GLY A 27 2.20 13.85 17.89
CA GLY A 27 0.86 13.27 17.76
C GLY A 27 -0.26 14.24 18.14
N VAL A 28 -0.10 14.97 19.26
CA VAL A 28 -1.05 16.01 19.68
C VAL A 28 -1.09 17.17 18.68
N SER A 29 0.06 17.59 18.13
CA SER A 29 0.13 18.64 17.11
C SER A 29 -0.60 18.23 15.84
N LEU A 30 -0.37 16.99 15.35
CA LEU A 30 -1.03 16.46 14.16
C LEU A 30 -2.55 16.51 14.29
N GLU A 31 -3.10 16.09 15.44
CA GLU A 31 -4.55 16.12 15.64
C GLU A 31 -5.09 17.55 15.76
N LYS A 32 -4.37 18.42 16.47
CA LYS A 32 -4.75 19.82 16.66
C LYS A 32 -4.74 20.58 15.34
N ASP A 33 -3.68 20.44 14.55
CA ASP A 33 -3.45 21.21 13.33
C ASP A 33 -4.36 20.74 12.18
N SER A 34 -4.63 19.44 12.11
CA SER A 34 -5.51 18.87 11.09
C SER A 34 -7.00 18.92 11.45
N GLY A 35 -7.34 19.06 12.74
CA GLY A 35 -8.70 18.89 13.24
C GLY A 35 -9.23 17.45 13.11
N ARG A 36 -8.34 16.47 12.94
CA ARG A 36 -8.67 15.04 12.75
C ARG A 36 -7.89 14.18 13.72
N THR A 37 -8.47 13.08 14.14
CA THR A 37 -7.79 12.09 14.99
C THR A 37 -6.70 11.33 14.22
N ILE A 38 -5.71 10.77 14.93
CA ILE A 38 -4.66 9.93 14.31
C ILE A 38 -5.26 8.79 13.47
N PRO A 39 -6.28 8.03 13.91
CA PRO A 39 -6.94 7.03 13.05
C PRO A 39 -7.53 7.60 11.75
N GLU A 40 -8.14 8.79 11.78
CA GLU A 40 -8.65 9.44 10.56
C GLU A 40 -7.52 9.87 9.63
N LEU A 41 -6.38 10.31 10.17
CA LEU A 41 -5.18 10.64 9.40
C LEU A 41 -4.55 9.38 8.78
N ILE A 42 -4.54 8.25 9.50
CA ILE A 42 -4.11 6.94 8.97
C ILE A 42 -5.00 6.55 7.79
N ASN A 43 -6.33 6.65 7.94
CA ASN A 43 -7.28 6.35 6.87
C ASN A 43 -7.09 7.27 5.65
N LYS A 44 -6.84 8.57 5.87
CA LYS A 44 -6.52 9.50 4.79
C LYS A 44 -5.22 9.13 4.07
N ALA A 45 -4.16 8.79 4.81
CA ALA A 45 -2.88 8.40 4.23
C ALA A 45 -2.95 7.08 3.47
N ALA A 46 -3.78 6.13 3.90
CA ALA A 46 -4.06 4.92 3.11
C ALA A 46 -4.89 5.21 1.86
N ALA A 47 -5.86 6.13 1.95
CA ALA A 47 -6.63 6.56 0.80
C ALA A 47 -5.73 7.16 -0.29
N ASP A 48 -4.80 8.03 0.09
CA ASP A 48 -3.81 8.62 -0.83
C ASP A 48 -2.90 7.56 -1.46
N ARG A 49 -2.46 6.56 -0.68
CA ARG A 49 -1.68 5.44 -1.21
C ARG A 49 -2.48 4.60 -2.21
N TRP A 50 -3.78 4.41 -2.00
CA TRP A 50 -4.63 3.72 -2.96
C TRP A 50 -4.84 4.54 -4.24
N TYR A 51 -5.02 5.86 -4.15
CA TYR A 51 -5.06 6.70 -5.36
C TYR A 51 -3.74 6.65 -6.13
N PHE A 52 -2.61 6.62 -5.42
CA PHE A 52 -1.31 6.43 -6.06
C PHE A 52 -1.21 5.07 -6.78
N ALA A 53 -1.75 3.99 -6.19
CA ALA A 53 -1.89 2.70 -6.85
C ALA A 53 -2.78 2.77 -8.10
N TYR A 54 -3.89 3.49 -8.02
CA TYR A 54 -4.81 3.72 -9.14
C TYR A 54 -4.12 4.44 -10.30
N GLU A 55 -3.33 5.48 -10.02
CA GLU A 55 -2.54 6.19 -11.04
C GLU A 55 -1.51 5.29 -11.71
N HIS A 56 -0.86 4.39 -10.98
CA HIS A 56 0.00 3.37 -11.58
C HIS A 56 -0.75 2.47 -12.55
N ARG A 57 -1.94 1.98 -12.18
CA ARG A 57 -2.79 1.16 -13.04
C ARG A 57 -3.27 1.92 -14.28
N HIS A 58 -3.65 3.20 -14.12
CA HIS A 58 -4.02 4.06 -15.23
C HIS A 58 -2.87 4.23 -16.23
N ASN A 59 -1.68 4.53 -15.74
CA ASN A 59 -0.49 4.66 -16.57
C ASN A 59 -0.09 3.33 -17.23
N ALA A 60 -0.23 2.20 -16.52
CA ALA A 60 -0.01 0.88 -17.07
C ALA A 60 -0.93 0.61 -18.28
N ASN A 61 -2.22 0.97 -18.18
CA ASN A 61 -3.16 0.84 -19.30
C ASN A 61 -2.78 1.71 -20.49
N LYS A 62 -2.27 2.94 -20.27
CA LYS A 62 -1.79 3.79 -21.36
C LYS A 62 -0.59 3.15 -22.07
N LEU A 63 0.34 2.59 -21.32
CA LEU A 63 1.53 1.90 -21.85
C LEU A 63 1.18 0.60 -22.59
N LEU A 64 0.21 -0.16 -22.07
CA LEU A 64 -0.28 -1.37 -22.70
C LEU A 64 -0.91 -1.09 -24.08
N ASN A 65 -1.59 0.05 -24.21
CA ASN A 65 -2.33 0.44 -25.41
C ASN A 65 -1.60 1.46 -26.30
N SER A 66 -0.35 1.82 -25.99
CA SER A 66 0.43 2.73 -26.81
C SER A 66 0.76 2.13 -28.18
N LYS A 67 1.17 2.97 -29.14
CA LYS A 67 1.57 2.56 -30.48
C LYS A 67 3.01 3.02 -30.75
N PRO A 68 4.03 2.15 -30.69
CA PRO A 68 3.95 0.73 -30.32
C PRO A 68 3.68 0.53 -28.81
N PRO A 69 3.16 -0.65 -28.39
CA PRO A 69 2.88 -0.95 -26.99
C PRO A 69 4.17 -1.10 -26.18
N LEU A 70 4.16 -0.61 -24.94
CA LEU A 70 5.31 -0.65 -24.02
C LEU A 70 5.07 -1.69 -22.92
N TYR A 71 5.03 -2.97 -23.29
CA TYR A 71 4.64 -4.07 -22.39
C TYR A 71 5.50 -4.19 -21.13
N ARG A 72 6.84 -4.08 -21.25
CA ARG A 72 7.75 -4.13 -20.09
C ARG A 72 7.44 -3.03 -19.09
N SER A 73 7.23 -1.81 -19.58
CA SER A 73 6.87 -0.67 -18.74
C SER A 73 5.47 -0.83 -18.13
N ALA A 74 4.51 -1.38 -18.88
CA ALA A 74 3.18 -1.69 -18.37
C ALA A 74 3.23 -2.71 -17.22
N ILE A 75 4.00 -3.79 -17.36
CA ILE A 75 4.24 -4.81 -16.31
C ILE A 75 4.75 -4.14 -15.03
N SER A 76 5.77 -3.28 -15.14
CA SER A 76 6.33 -2.56 -14.00
C SER A 76 5.27 -1.71 -13.29
N ARG A 77 4.44 -0.99 -14.06
CA ARG A 77 3.36 -0.16 -13.51
C ARG A 77 2.20 -0.97 -12.91
N TYR A 78 1.81 -2.10 -13.49
CA TYR A 78 0.82 -2.99 -12.87
C TYR A 78 1.31 -3.55 -11.54
N TYR A 79 2.59 -3.96 -11.47
CA TYR A 79 3.18 -4.39 -10.20
C TYR A 79 3.12 -3.30 -9.13
N TYR A 80 3.54 -2.07 -9.44
CA TYR A 80 3.47 -0.97 -8.48
C TYR A 80 2.03 -0.63 -8.07
N ALA A 81 1.06 -0.78 -8.97
CA ALA A 81 -0.35 -0.65 -8.62
C ALA A 81 -0.76 -1.69 -7.56
N MET A 82 -0.46 -2.97 -7.78
CA MET A 82 -0.77 -4.04 -6.83
C MET A 82 -0.06 -3.83 -5.48
N TYR A 83 1.24 -3.48 -5.53
CA TYR A 83 2.06 -3.23 -4.34
C TYR A 83 1.52 -2.08 -3.49
N HIS A 84 1.23 -0.93 -4.09
CA HIS A 84 0.72 0.23 -3.34
C HIS A 84 -0.70 0.01 -2.83
N ALA A 85 -1.55 -0.71 -3.59
CA ALA A 85 -2.88 -1.08 -3.13
C ALA A 85 -2.81 -1.96 -1.87
N MET A 86 -2.00 -3.04 -1.88
CA MET A 86 -1.84 -3.88 -0.70
C MET A 86 -1.14 -3.15 0.45
N ARG A 87 -0.12 -2.34 0.18
CA ARG A 87 0.56 -1.54 1.20
C ARG A 87 -0.42 -0.59 1.92
N ALA A 88 -1.39 -0.01 1.21
CA ALA A 88 -2.45 0.77 1.84
C ALA A 88 -3.29 -0.06 2.82
N CYS A 89 -3.69 -1.28 2.41
CA CYS A 89 -4.46 -2.20 3.27
C CYS A 89 -3.68 -2.62 4.52
N VAL A 90 -2.42 -3.02 4.34
CA VAL A 90 -1.50 -3.41 5.42
C VAL A 90 -1.25 -2.24 6.37
N PHE A 91 -1.05 -1.03 5.83
CA PHE A 91 -0.83 0.17 6.62
C PHE A 91 -2.00 0.49 7.57
N VAL A 92 -3.24 0.42 7.07
CA VAL A 92 -4.44 0.65 7.91
C VAL A 92 -4.65 -0.46 8.93
N PHE A 93 -4.42 -1.73 8.54
CA PHE A 93 -4.63 -2.85 9.45
C PHE A 93 -3.66 -2.86 10.63
N HIS A 94 -2.38 -2.60 10.38
CA HIS A 94 -1.34 -2.59 11.43
C HIS A 94 -1.16 -1.22 12.09
N GLY A 95 -1.70 -0.15 11.50
CA GLY A 95 -1.53 1.22 11.99
C GLY A 95 -0.14 1.82 11.73
N GLY A 96 0.63 1.25 10.81
CA GLY A 96 2.03 1.58 10.57
C GLY A 96 2.56 0.99 9.25
N ASP A 97 3.69 1.49 8.77
CA ASP A 97 4.27 1.12 7.46
C ASP A 97 5.44 0.12 7.59
N ASP A 98 5.50 -0.60 8.71
CA ASP A 98 6.58 -1.51 9.12
C ASP A 98 6.80 -2.70 8.16
N HIS A 99 5.84 -2.93 7.27
CA HIS A 99 5.81 -4.05 6.33
C HIS A 99 5.98 -3.60 4.87
N GLN A 100 6.47 -2.38 4.62
CA GLN A 100 6.59 -1.80 3.27
C GLN A 100 7.50 -2.58 2.31
N GLU A 101 8.47 -3.35 2.81
CA GLU A 101 9.46 -4.01 1.95
C GLU A 101 8.80 -5.01 0.99
N HIS A 102 9.24 -5.01 -0.28
CA HIS A 102 8.67 -5.86 -1.35
C HIS A 102 8.66 -7.37 -1.05
N GLY A 103 9.57 -7.85 -0.19
CA GLY A 103 9.59 -9.25 0.26
C GLY A 103 8.75 -9.53 1.51
N LYS A 104 8.54 -8.50 2.34
CA LYS A 104 7.84 -8.59 3.63
C LYS A 104 6.34 -8.37 3.48
N LEU A 105 5.93 -7.44 2.60
CA LEU A 105 4.53 -7.06 2.40
C LEU A 105 3.60 -8.27 2.14
N PRO A 106 3.92 -9.23 1.25
CA PRO A 106 3.02 -10.35 0.96
C PRO A 106 2.79 -11.29 2.15
N LEU A 107 3.66 -11.25 3.18
CA LEU A 107 3.56 -12.06 4.39
C LEU A 107 2.70 -11.42 5.49
N HIS A 108 2.29 -10.17 5.30
CA HIS A 108 1.58 -9.36 6.31
C HIS A 108 0.24 -8.84 5.80
N ILE A 109 -0.31 -9.51 4.78
CA ILE A 109 -1.67 -9.26 4.30
C ILE A 109 -2.64 -9.38 5.50
N PRO A 110 -3.58 -8.44 5.66
CA PRO A 110 -4.49 -8.46 6.79
C PRO A 110 -5.22 -9.80 6.92
N GLY A 111 -5.33 -10.33 8.14
CA GLY A 111 -6.04 -11.60 8.39
C GLY A 111 -7.54 -11.52 8.11
N ASP A 112 -8.08 -10.29 8.04
CA ASP A 112 -9.46 -9.99 7.68
C ASP A 112 -9.60 -9.41 6.25
N PHE A 113 -8.54 -9.48 5.45
CA PHE A 113 -8.62 -9.15 4.03
C PHE A 113 -9.56 -10.14 3.31
N PRO A 114 -10.38 -9.72 2.33
CA PRO A 114 -11.35 -10.60 1.71
C PRO A 114 -10.71 -11.90 1.20
N PRO A 115 -11.35 -13.06 1.45
CA PRO A 115 -10.88 -14.32 0.89
C PRO A 115 -10.91 -14.22 -0.63
N GLY A 116 -9.91 -14.80 -1.28
CA GLY A 116 -9.72 -14.66 -2.71
C GLY A 116 -8.67 -15.62 -3.25
N PRO A 117 -8.11 -15.35 -4.43
CA PRO A 117 -6.93 -16.05 -4.90
C PRO A 117 -5.79 -15.93 -3.87
N ASN A 118 -4.73 -16.72 -4.06
CA ASN A 118 -3.55 -16.63 -3.22
C ASN A 118 -2.85 -15.27 -3.42
N TRP A 119 -3.31 -14.24 -2.69
CA TRP A 119 -2.89 -12.84 -2.81
C TRP A 119 -1.38 -12.67 -2.61
N GLN A 120 -0.84 -13.40 -1.64
CA GLN A 120 0.60 -13.47 -1.38
C GLN A 120 1.35 -13.96 -2.63
N ASN A 121 0.88 -15.05 -3.23
CA ASN A 121 1.50 -15.61 -4.42
C ASN A 121 1.36 -14.69 -5.64
N MET A 122 0.22 -14.01 -5.82
CA MET A 122 0.04 -13.03 -6.89
C MET A 122 1.05 -11.88 -6.79
N LEU A 123 1.21 -11.27 -5.61
CA LEU A 123 2.21 -10.20 -5.39
C LEU A 123 3.64 -10.70 -5.63
N ARG A 124 3.94 -11.93 -5.21
CA ARG A 124 5.24 -12.56 -5.44
C ARG A 124 5.51 -12.77 -6.93
N ILE A 125 4.56 -13.31 -7.67
CA ILE A 125 4.67 -13.52 -9.13
C ILE A 125 4.82 -12.18 -9.85
N ALA A 126 3.98 -11.20 -9.52
CA ALA A 126 4.04 -9.86 -10.11
C ALA A 126 5.41 -9.20 -9.90
N ARG A 127 6.00 -9.35 -8.71
CA ARG A 127 7.37 -8.87 -8.43
C ARG A 127 8.42 -9.56 -9.30
N VAL A 128 8.33 -10.88 -9.45
CA VAL A 128 9.26 -11.64 -10.29
C VAL A 128 9.14 -11.22 -11.75
N LEU A 129 7.91 -11.09 -12.27
CA LEU A 129 7.65 -10.62 -13.63
C LEU A 129 8.17 -9.20 -13.84
N ARG A 130 7.94 -8.29 -12.89
CA ARG A 130 8.51 -6.93 -12.92
C ARG A 130 10.03 -6.94 -12.94
N ASN A 131 10.68 -7.75 -12.12
CA ASN A 131 12.14 -7.86 -12.13
C ASN A 131 12.65 -8.39 -13.49
N ARG A 132 12.00 -9.42 -14.06
CA ARG A 132 12.35 -9.90 -15.40
C ARG A 132 12.15 -8.81 -16.45
N ALA A 133 11.00 -8.14 -16.43
CA ALA A 133 10.67 -7.06 -17.35
C ALA A 133 11.61 -5.85 -17.20
N ASP A 134 12.12 -5.52 -16.02
CA ASP A 134 13.02 -4.37 -15.84
C ASP A 134 14.48 -4.72 -16.14
N TYR A 135 14.93 -5.94 -15.83
CA TYR A 135 16.35 -6.30 -15.87
C TYR A 135 16.77 -7.25 -16.99
N GLU A 136 15.84 -7.88 -17.74
CA GLU A 136 16.23 -8.77 -18.83
C GLU A 136 16.92 -7.99 -19.97
N PRO A 137 18.22 -8.24 -20.23
CA PRO A 137 18.99 -7.43 -21.19
C PRO A 137 18.68 -7.79 -22.66
N TYR A 138 18.26 -9.04 -22.91
CA TYR A 138 18.11 -9.58 -24.27
C TYR A 138 16.75 -10.29 -24.46
N PRO A 139 15.61 -9.57 -24.41
CA PRO A 139 14.32 -10.18 -24.70
C PRO A 139 14.26 -10.58 -26.19
N LYS A 140 13.67 -11.75 -26.48
CA LYS A 140 13.48 -12.22 -27.87
C LYS A 140 12.73 -11.20 -28.73
N SER A 141 11.72 -10.55 -28.16
CA SER A 141 11.01 -9.42 -28.76
C SER A 141 10.17 -8.71 -27.68
N ASN A 142 9.67 -7.50 -27.98
CA ASN A 142 8.67 -6.85 -27.12
C ASN A 142 7.39 -7.69 -26.98
N MET A 143 7.00 -8.42 -28.03
CA MET A 143 5.79 -9.26 -28.04
C MET A 143 5.83 -10.41 -27.05
N ALA A 144 7.02 -10.86 -26.62
CA ALA A 144 7.16 -11.89 -25.60
C ALA A 144 6.51 -11.49 -24.26
N TRP A 145 6.36 -10.19 -23.99
CA TRP A 145 5.77 -9.63 -22.77
C TRP A 145 4.27 -9.37 -22.86
N LYS A 146 3.64 -9.57 -24.03
CA LYS A 146 2.24 -9.20 -24.25
C LYS A 146 1.29 -9.98 -23.35
N GLN A 147 1.53 -11.28 -23.20
CA GLN A 147 0.70 -12.13 -22.36
C GLN A 147 0.87 -11.77 -20.88
N ASP A 148 2.12 -11.70 -20.41
CA ASP A 148 2.44 -11.30 -19.03
C ASP A 148 1.82 -9.93 -18.66
N ALA A 149 1.86 -8.96 -19.57
CA ALA A 149 1.25 -7.64 -19.35
C ALA A 149 -0.29 -7.71 -19.28
N SER A 150 -0.92 -8.55 -20.11
CA SER A 150 -2.38 -8.75 -20.11
C SER A 150 -2.85 -9.48 -18.84
N ASP A 151 -2.10 -10.48 -18.39
CA ASP A 151 -2.40 -11.23 -17.18
C ASP A 151 -2.24 -10.33 -15.94
N LEU A 152 -1.14 -9.58 -15.86
CA LEU A 152 -0.92 -8.60 -14.79
C LEU A 152 -1.96 -7.49 -14.75
N LYS A 153 -2.50 -7.08 -15.91
CA LYS A 153 -3.63 -6.14 -15.94
C LYS A 153 -4.83 -6.73 -15.20
N THR A 154 -5.18 -7.98 -15.49
CA THR A 154 -6.32 -8.67 -14.87
C THR A 154 -6.11 -8.79 -13.35
N ASP A 155 -4.92 -9.20 -12.94
CA ASP A 155 -4.54 -9.30 -11.53
C ASP A 155 -4.59 -7.94 -10.82
N ALA A 156 -4.07 -6.88 -11.45
CA ALA A 156 -4.10 -5.53 -10.89
C ALA A 156 -5.52 -4.98 -10.76
N ASP A 157 -6.39 -5.22 -11.75
CA ASP A 157 -7.79 -4.80 -11.70
C ASP A 157 -8.53 -5.48 -10.53
N LEU A 158 -8.31 -6.78 -10.31
CA LEU A 158 -8.85 -7.51 -9.17
C LEU A 158 -8.28 -7.01 -7.83
N PHE A 159 -6.96 -6.77 -7.76
CA PHE A 159 -6.32 -6.26 -6.56
C PHE A 159 -6.85 -4.89 -6.14
N LEU A 160 -6.92 -3.94 -7.08
CA LEU A 160 -7.32 -2.56 -6.78
C LEU A 160 -8.78 -2.48 -6.33
N SER A 161 -9.67 -3.22 -6.99
CA SER A 161 -11.09 -3.29 -6.62
C SER A 161 -11.30 -3.91 -5.24
N THR A 162 -10.59 -5.01 -4.94
CA THR A 162 -10.66 -5.68 -3.63
C THR A 162 -10.08 -4.80 -2.53
N ALA A 163 -8.92 -4.19 -2.78
CA ALA A 163 -8.27 -3.25 -1.85
C ALA A 163 -9.15 -2.03 -1.57
N ARG A 164 -9.84 -1.49 -2.59
CA ARG A 164 -10.77 -0.36 -2.43
C ARG A 164 -11.89 -0.72 -1.47
N ALA A 165 -12.56 -1.84 -1.70
CA ALA A 165 -13.68 -2.30 -0.87
C ALA A 165 -13.22 -2.55 0.59
N TYR A 166 -12.05 -3.16 0.76
CA TYR A 166 -11.45 -3.36 2.09
C TYR A 166 -11.15 -2.03 2.79
N LEU A 167 -10.49 -1.08 2.11
CA LEU A 167 -10.18 0.22 2.71
C LEU A 167 -11.44 1.01 3.08
N GLN A 168 -12.48 0.95 2.24
CA GLN A 168 -13.78 1.53 2.55
C GLN A 168 -14.41 0.91 3.80
N SER A 169 -14.31 -0.42 3.99
CA SER A 169 -14.80 -1.07 5.21
C SER A 169 -13.99 -0.70 6.47
N LYS A 170 -12.77 -0.19 6.31
CA LYS A 170 -11.94 0.38 7.38
C LYS A 170 -12.16 1.88 7.64
N GLY A 171 -13.08 2.51 6.91
CA GLY A 171 -13.40 3.92 7.06
C GLY A 171 -12.51 4.85 6.24
N CYS A 172 -11.80 4.35 5.22
CA CYS A 172 -11.13 5.20 4.24
C CYS A 172 -12.16 5.74 3.23
N ILE A 173 -12.06 7.03 2.89
CA ILE A 173 -12.90 7.68 1.87
C ILE A 173 -12.15 7.66 0.54
N LEU A 174 -12.68 6.95 -0.47
CA LEU A 174 -12.04 6.60 -1.76
C LEU A 174 -12.95 6.79 -2.98
#